data_AF-A0A5C5SZ65-F1
#
_entry.id   AF-A0A5C5SZ65-F1
#
_cell.length_a   1.000
_cell.length_b   1.000
_cell.length_c   1.000
_cell.angle_alpha   90.00
_cell.angle_beta   90.00
_cell.angle_gamma   90.00
#
_symmetry.space_group_name_H-M   'P 1'
#
loop_
_entity.id
_entity.type
_entity.pdbx_description
1 polymer ?
#
loop_
_entity_poly.entity_id
_entity_poly.type
_entity_poly.pdbx_seq_one_letter_code
_entity_poly.pdbx_strand_id
1 'polypeptide(L)'
;MITVKKSKQQIQQESKKERIENYKKKNAIINLENVWKKYAYKRLENNELALNHILEHVTVVSMINRIGNTFYNAWRKNSRLTLNDFQSVLYERAWIIIENYSWDSNYYLFEHLNHGLIQSCKDLLRVEGLTKKRINSRTHFHKATSMNGDFQNKDELVAEKYRVESEAIINIWIEQNLNESERKVAKLLIRDCKTTLDDVCEELSLKYRQQAKRVIEKIQDKWSNFNIR
;
A
#
# COMPACT_ATOMS: atom_id res chain seq x y z
N MET A 1 30.39 -30.50 -1.15
CA MET A 1 29.45 -29.69 -0.34
C MET A 1 28.10 -29.69 -1.05
N ILE A 2 27.06 -30.28 -0.46
CA ILE A 2 25.71 -30.25 -1.03
C ILE A 2 25.10 -28.90 -0.62
N THR A 3 25.01 -27.97 -1.55
CA THR A 3 24.26 -26.72 -1.37
C THR A 3 22.77 -27.04 -1.41
N VAL A 4 22.16 -27.19 -0.24
CA VAL A 4 20.70 -27.35 -0.12
C VAL A 4 20.05 -26.07 -0.65
N LYS A 5 19.36 -26.17 -1.78
CA LYS A 5 18.67 -25.04 -2.42
C LYS A 5 17.49 -24.64 -1.53
N LYS A 6 17.54 -23.44 -0.94
CA LYS A 6 16.46 -22.92 -0.08
C LYS A 6 15.15 -22.83 -0.86
N SER A 7 14.04 -23.13 -0.20
CA SER A 7 12.70 -22.99 -0.80
C SER A 7 12.34 -21.50 -0.95
N LYS A 8 11.42 -21.18 -1.87
CA LYS A 8 10.93 -19.78 -2.04
C LYS A 8 10.40 -19.19 -0.74
N GLN A 9 9.68 -19.98 0.05
CA GLN A 9 9.16 -19.57 1.37
C GLN A 9 10.28 -19.29 2.38
N GLN A 10 11.37 -20.09 2.38
CA GLN A 10 12.50 -19.84 3.25
C GLN A 10 13.22 -18.54 2.90
N ILE A 11 13.45 -18.30 1.61
CA ILE A 11 14.06 -17.06 1.10
C ILE A 11 13.21 -15.84 1.48
N GLN A 12 11.89 -15.95 1.34
CA GLN A 12 10.94 -14.90 1.70
C GLN A 12 10.98 -14.58 3.21
N GLN A 13 10.98 -15.61 4.07
CA GLN A 13 11.04 -15.44 5.53
C GLN A 13 12.38 -14.89 6.00
N GLU A 14 13.49 -15.28 5.36
CA GLU A 14 14.82 -14.70 5.62
C GLU A 14 14.87 -13.23 5.24
N SER A 15 14.44 -12.87 4.03
CA SER A 15 14.36 -11.47 3.59
C SER A 15 13.48 -10.63 4.52
N LYS A 16 12.32 -11.17 4.93
CA LYS A 16 11.42 -10.52 5.89
C LYS A 16 12.11 -10.29 7.24
N LYS A 17 12.93 -11.23 7.74
CA LYS A 17 13.71 -11.04 8.98
C LYS A 17 14.83 -10.02 8.82
N GLU A 18 15.61 -10.10 7.74
CA GLU A 18 16.74 -9.21 7.46
C GLU A 18 16.30 -7.74 7.42
N ARG A 19 15.14 -7.44 6.82
CA ARG A 19 14.62 -6.05 6.76
C ARG A 19 14.40 -5.40 8.12
N ILE A 20 14.09 -6.18 9.16
CA ILE A 20 13.85 -5.64 10.50
C ILE A 20 15.03 -5.81 11.45
N GLU A 21 16.13 -6.42 11.00
CA GLU A 21 17.31 -6.74 11.81
C GLU A 21 17.82 -5.51 12.58
N ASN A 22 17.96 -4.40 11.87
CA ASN A 22 18.48 -3.11 12.36
C ASN A 22 17.37 -2.07 12.60
N TYR A 23 16.11 -2.46 12.48
CA TYR A 23 15.01 -1.51 12.61
C TYR A 23 14.76 -1.18 14.08
N LYS A 24 14.72 0.12 14.42
CA LYS A 24 14.56 0.60 15.82
C LYS A 24 13.33 0.01 16.53
N LYS A 25 12.28 -0.35 15.77
CA LYS A 25 11.04 -0.95 16.31
C LYS A 25 10.95 -2.47 16.13
N LYS A 26 12.05 -3.17 15.87
CA LYS A 26 12.12 -4.64 15.70
C LYS A 26 11.31 -5.38 16.74
N ASN A 27 11.50 -5.06 18.02
CA ASN A 27 10.80 -5.73 19.13
C ASN A 27 9.28 -5.51 19.08
N ALA A 28 8.82 -4.32 18.72
CA ALA A 28 7.39 -4.03 18.57
C ALA A 28 6.78 -4.81 17.40
N ILE A 29 7.51 -4.92 16.28
CA ILE A 29 7.10 -5.71 15.11
C ILE A 29 6.97 -7.19 15.50
N ILE A 30 8.02 -7.77 16.10
CA ILE A 30 8.04 -9.17 16.51
C ILE A 30 6.95 -9.47 17.55
N ASN A 31 6.75 -8.57 18.52
CA ASN A 31 5.70 -8.75 19.52
C ASN A 31 4.31 -8.73 18.89
N LEU A 32 4.05 -7.78 17.99
CA LEU A 32 2.77 -7.70 17.28
C LEU A 32 2.50 -8.96 16.44
N GLU A 33 3.52 -9.52 15.78
CA GLU A 33 3.41 -10.80 15.06
C GLU A 33 3.04 -11.95 16.01
N ASN A 34 3.64 -12.01 17.19
CA ASN A 34 3.33 -13.05 18.18
C ASN A 34 1.92 -12.90 18.73
N VAL A 35 1.45 -11.66 18.93
CA VAL A 35 0.05 -11.39 19.32
C VAL A 35 -0.90 -11.80 18.20
N TRP A 36 -0.58 -11.50 16.94
CA TRP A 36 -1.38 -11.94 15.80
C TRP A 36 -1.45 -13.46 15.67
N LYS A 37 -0.34 -14.18 15.91
CA LYS A 37 -0.37 -15.65 15.95
C LYS A 37 -1.35 -16.17 17.01
N LYS A 38 -1.35 -15.59 18.21
CA LYS A 38 -2.31 -15.95 19.27
C LYS A 38 -3.75 -15.65 18.84
N TYR A 39 -3.98 -14.50 18.22
CA TYR A 39 -5.28 -14.15 17.61
C TYR A 39 -5.71 -15.18 16.56
N ALA A 40 -4.82 -15.58 15.66
CA ALA A 40 -5.12 -16.52 14.57
C ALA A 40 -5.60 -17.89 15.06
N TYR A 41 -5.12 -18.33 16.24
CA TYR A 41 -5.66 -19.52 16.92
C TYR A 41 -6.99 -19.23 17.61
N LYS A 42 -7.06 -18.17 18.44
CA LYS A 42 -8.24 -17.85 19.24
C LYS A 42 -9.47 -17.47 18.41
N ARG A 43 -9.28 -16.90 17.22
CA ARG A 43 -10.40 -16.51 16.34
C ARG A 43 -11.24 -17.68 15.86
N LEU A 44 -10.69 -18.91 15.89
CA LEU A 44 -11.42 -20.14 15.58
C LEU A 44 -12.45 -20.48 16.65
N GLU A 45 -12.24 -20.03 17.90
CA GLU A 45 -13.15 -20.25 19.03
C GLU A 45 -14.12 -19.07 19.19
N ASN A 46 -13.59 -17.85 19.22
CA ASN A 46 -14.38 -16.63 19.34
C ASN A 46 -13.67 -15.48 18.60
N ASN A 47 -14.11 -15.20 17.38
CA ASN A 47 -13.49 -14.19 16.51
C ASN A 47 -13.57 -12.78 17.10
N GLU A 48 -14.72 -12.39 17.65
CA GLU A 48 -14.96 -11.02 18.12
C GLU A 48 -14.07 -10.68 19.33
N LEU A 49 -14.03 -11.55 20.35
CA LEU A 49 -13.15 -11.36 21.51
C LEU A 49 -11.67 -11.37 21.12
N ALA A 50 -11.28 -12.27 20.20
CA ALA A 50 -9.90 -12.35 19.73
C ALA A 50 -9.50 -11.08 18.97
N LEU A 51 -10.39 -10.54 18.14
CA LEU A 51 -10.18 -9.33 17.37
C LEU A 51 -10.06 -8.10 18.28
N ASN A 52 -10.96 -7.96 19.26
CA ASN A 52 -10.89 -6.87 20.23
C ASN A 52 -9.53 -6.86 20.96
N HIS A 53 -9.06 -8.03 21.40
CA HIS A 53 -7.76 -8.14 22.08
C HIS A 53 -6.57 -7.66 21.22
N ILE A 54 -6.56 -7.91 19.91
CA ILE A 54 -5.48 -7.43 19.04
C ILE A 54 -5.65 -5.97 18.64
N LEU A 55 -6.89 -5.48 18.46
CA LEU A 55 -7.17 -4.06 18.20
C LEU A 55 -6.77 -3.17 19.39
N GLU A 56 -6.99 -3.65 20.61
CA GLU A 56 -6.62 -2.97 21.85
C GLU A 56 -5.13 -3.11 22.19
N HIS A 57 -4.38 -3.91 21.43
CA HIS A 57 -2.95 -4.08 21.67
C HIS A 57 -2.23 -2.73 21.55
N VAL A 58 -1.36 -2.42 22.51
CA VAL A 58 -0.67 -1.12 22.66
C VAL A 58 -0.02 -0.62 21.37
N THR A 59 0.52 -1.52 20.55
CA THR A 59 1.16 -1.15 19.27
C THR A 59 0.13 -0.68 18.25
N VAL A 60 -1.02 -1.35 18.14
CA VAL A 60 -2.10 -0.99 17.20
C VAL A 60 -2.71 0.34 17.62
N VAL A 61 -3.08 0.47 18.90
CA VAL A 61 -3.63 1.71 19.48
C VAL A 61 -2.66 2.88 19.31
N SER A 62 -1.37 2.68 19.58
CA SER A 62 -0.34 3.71 19.38
C SER A 62 -0.20 4.14 17.92
N MET A 63 -0.30 3.19 16.97
CA MET A 63 -0.25 3.50 15.54
C MET A 63 -1.46 4.31 15.09
N ILE A 64 -2.67 3.90 15.47
CA ILE A 64 -3.92 4.60 15.17
C ILE A 64 -3.86 6.02 15.73
N ASN A 65 -3.52 6.17 17.02
CA ASN A 65 -3.43 7.48 17.66
C ASN A 65 -2.38 8.37 17.02
N ARG A 66 -1.18 7.85 16.75
CA ARG A 66 -0.10 8.63 16.13
C ARG A 66 -0.49 9.10 14.73
N ILE A 67 -1.01 8.21 13.89
CA ILE A 67 -1.39 8.53 12.51
C ILE A 67 -2.60 9.48 12.50
N GLY A 68 -3.65 9.17 13.26
CA GLY A 68 -4.83 10.02 13.39
C GLY A 68 -4.49 11.44 13.84
N ASN A 69 -3.69 11.58 14.91
CA ASN A 69 -3.23 12.90 15.38
C ASN A 69 -2.39 13.63 14.34
N THR A 70 -1.54 12.93 13.59
CA THR A 70 -0.70 13.55 12.55
C THR A 70 -1.57 14.16 11.45
N PHE A 71 -2.54 13.40 10.94
CA PHE A 71 -3.45 13.88 9.89
C PHE A 71 -4.40 14.95 10.41
N TYR A 72 -5.01 14.74 11.58
CA TYR A 72 -5.87 15.73 12.21
C TYR A 72 -5.14 17.06 12.41
N ASN A 73 -3.94 17.06 13.00
CA ASN A 73 -3.19 18.31 13.21
C ASN A 73 -2.82 19.03 11.91
N ALA A 74 -2.60 18.29 10.82
CA ALA A 74 -2.35 18.87 9.51
C ALA A 74 -3.60 19.53 8.88
N TRP A 75 -4.79 19.05 9.21
CA TRP A 75 -6.05 19.44 8.54
C TRP A 75 -7.09 20.12 9.43
N ARG A 76 -6.91 20.16 10.76
CA ARG A 76 -7.89 20.69 11.73
C ARG A 76 -8.30 22.14 11.50
N LYS A 77 -7.46 22.93 10.82
CA LYS A 77 -7.78 24.33 10.46
C LYS A 77 -8.54 24.46 9.15
N ASN A 78 -8.43 23.46 8.28
CA ASN A 78 -8.88 23.48 6.88
C ASN A 78 -9.97 22.44 6.58
N SER A 79 -10.46 21.74 7.60
CA SER A 79 -11.46 20.68 7.48
C SER A 79 -12.43 20.73 8.65
N ARG A 80 -13.64 20.22 8.44
CA ARG A 80 -14.63 19.99 9.51
C ARG A 80 -14.41 18.65 10.22
N LEU A 81 -13.42 17.87 9.77
CA LEU A 81 -13.08 16.58 10.34
C LEU A 81 -12.49 16.75 11.73
N THR A 82 -13.04 15.99 12.66
CA THR A 82 -12.56 15.84 14.03
C THR A 82 -11.51 14.73 14.11
N LEU A 83 -10.78 14.67 15.23
CA LEU A 83 -9.87 13.55 15.49
C LEU A 83 -10.62 12.20 15.53
N ASN A 84 -11.86 12.20 16.02
CA ASN A 84 -12.69 11.00 16.11
C ASN A 84 -13.07 10.45 14.73
N ASP A 85 -13.27 11.32 13.73
CA ASP A 85 -13.53 10.89 12.35
C ASP A 85 -12.34 10.11 11.79
N PHE A 86 -11.11 10.63 12.01
CA PHE A 86 -9.90 9.91 11.63
C PHE A 86 -9.76 8.60 12.42
N GLN A 87 -9.94 8.62 13.74
CA GLN A 87 -9.80 7.41 14.55
C GLN A 87 -10.80 6.32 14.15
N SER A 88 -12.05 6.68 13.85
CA SER A 88 -13.09 5.72 13.45
C SER A 88 -12.70 4.97 12.18
N VAL A 89 -12.32 5.72 11.12
CA VAL A 89 -11.86 5.13 9.85
C VAL A 89 -10.58 4.30 10.03
N LEU A 90 -9.69 4.71 10.93
CA LEU A 90 -8.46 3.99 11.24
C LEU A 90 -8.74 2.67 11.97
N TYR A 91 -9.66 2.64 12.93
CA TYR A 91 -10.05 1.40 13.61
C TYR A 91 -10.72 0.40 12.65
N GLU A 92 -11.63 0.88 11.80
CA GLU A 92 -12.26 0.05 10.78
C GLU A 92 -11.22 -0.55 9.82
N ARG A 93 -10.28 0.27 9.34
CA ARG A 93 -9.20 -0.25 8.49
C ARG A 93 -8.30 -1.23 9.23
N ALA A 94 -7.96 -0.95 10.50
CA ALA A 94 -7.11 -1.84 11.30
C ALA A 94 -7.73 -3.23 11.44
N TRP A 95 -9.04 -3.29 11.69
CA TRP A 95 -9.79 -4.55 11.72
C TRP A 95 -9.61 -5.30 10.40
N ILE A 96 -9.98 -4.69 9.28
CA ILE A 96 -9.93 -5.33 7.95
C ILE A 96 -8.52 -5.88 7.66
N ILE A 97 -7.48 -5.13 8.00
CA ILE A 97 -6.09 -5.56 7.81
C ILE A 97 -5.76 -6.76 8.69
N ILE A 98 -6.09 -6.72 9.98
CA ILE A 98 -5.79 -7.78 10.94
C ILE A 98 -6.48 -9.09 10.55
N GLU A 99 -7.73 -9.00 10.09
CA GLU A 99 -8.54 -10.15 9.70
C GLU A 99 -8.02 -10.82 8.43
N ASN A 100 -7.63 -10.01 7.44
CA ASN A 100 -7.12 -10.49 6.15
C ASN A 100 -5.62 -10.78 6.14
N TYR A 101 -4.89 -10.42 7.20
CA TYR A 101 -3.47 -10.69 7.30
C TYR A 101 -3.20 -12.20 7.31
N SER A 102 -2.05 -12.58 6.74
CA SER A 102 -1.55 -13.94 6.79
C SER A 102 -0.04 -13.92 7.04
N TRP A 103 0.43 -14.91 7.81
CA TRP A 103 1.82 -15.01 8.24
C TRP A 103 2.79 -15.23 7.07
N ASP A 104 2.30 -15.82 5.98
CA ASP A 104 3.00 -16.05 4.72
C ASP A 104 3.14 -14.77 3.86
N SER A 105 2.56 -13.66 4.30
CA SER A 105 2.72 -12.38 3.64
C SER A 105 4.19 -11.97 3.60
N ASN A 106 4.59 -11.38 2.47
CA ASN A 106 5.90 -10.77 2.26
C ASN A 106 6.29 -9.77 3.35
N TYR A 107 5.29 -9.15 3.99
CA TYR A 107 5.48 -8.09 4.98
C TYR A 107 4.91 -8.45 6.35
N TYR A 108 5.38 -7.76 7.37
CA TYR A 108 4.84 -7.86 8.72
C TYR A 108 3.50 -7.14 8.84
N LEU A 109 2.65 -7.60 9.74
CA LEU A 109 1.38 -6.95 10.08
C LEU A 109 1.58 -5.47 10.43
N PHE A 110 2.69 -5.14 11.11
CA PHE A 110 3.06 -3.76 11.40
C PHE A 110 3.17 -2.89 10.14
N GLU A 111 3.77 -3.42 9.07
CA GLU A 111 3.95 -2.71 7.81
C GLU A 111 2.60 -2.54 7.11
N HIS A 112 1.79 -3.60 7.04
CA HIS A 112 0.41 -3.55 6.52
C HIS A 112 -0.43 -2.49 7.22
N LEU A 113 -0.44 -2.50 8.56
CA LEU A 113 -1.14 -1.50 9.36
C LEU A 113 -0.61 -0.10 9.06
N ASN A 114 0.70 0.13 9.09
CA ASN A 114 1.24 1.46 8.88
C ASN A 114 0.83 2.04 7.52
N HIS A 115 0.91 1.24 6.46
CA HIS A 115 0.54 1.67 5.11
C HIS A 115 -0.97 1.86 4.96
N GLY A 116 -1.77 0.87 5.34
CA GLY A 116 -3.23 0.92 5.16
C GLY A 116 -3.90 2.00 6.00
N LEU A 117 -3.41 2.26 7.21
CA LEU A 117 -3.89 3.35 8.06
C LEU A 117 -3.62 4.73 7.43
N ILE A 118 -2.39 4.97 6.95
CA ILE A 118 -2.05 6.22 6.25
C ILE A 118 -2.92 6.41 5.00
N GLN A 119 -3.13 5.33 4.24
CA GLN A 119 -3.95 5.37 3.04
C GLN A 119 -5.41 5.72 3.35
N SER A 120 -5.97 5.17 4.43
CA SER A 120 -7.35 5.43 4.84
C SER A 120 -7.57 6.89 5.25
N CYS A 121 -6.60 7.52 5.91
CA CYS A 121 -6.66 8.96 6.14
C CYS A 121 -6.64 9.78 4.84
N LYS A 122 -5.84 9.38 3.84
CA LYS A 122 -5.82 10.05 2.53
C LYS A 122 -7.14 9.86 1.80
N ASP A 123 -7.74 8.68 1.90
CA ASP A 123 -9.01 8.37 1.26
C ASP A 123 -10.17 9.14 1.93
N LEU A 124 -10.18 9.25 3.26
CA LEU A 124 -11.11 10.12 3.99
C LEU A 124 -11.01 11.58 3.49
N LEU A 125 -9.79 12.11 3.39
CA LEU A 125 -9.58 13.45 2.86
C LEU A 125 -10.00 13.60 1.38
N ARG A 126 -9.91 12.54 0.58
CA ARG A 126 -10.41 12.53 -0.81
C ARG A 126 -11.92 12.60 -0.87
N VAL A 127 -12.60 11.78 -0.06
CA VAL A 127 -14.07 11.73 0.03
C VAL A 127 -14.62 13.10 0.44
N GLU A 128 -13.97 13.76 1.41
CA GLU A 128 -14.33 15.11 1.84
C GLU A 128 -13.95 16.23 0.84
N GLY A 129 -13.39 15.88 -0.33
CA GLY A 129 -12.99 16.86 -1.34
C GLY A 129 -11.78 17.71 -0.94
N LEU A 130 -11.05 17.32 0.12
CA LEU A 130 -9.86 18.00 0.65
C LEU A 130 -8.57 17.61 -0.10
N THR A 131 -8.69 17.40 -1.42
CA THR A 131 -7.54 17.08 -2.29
C THR A 131 -7.25 18.19 -3.30
N LYS A 132 -5.97 18.24 -3.72
CA LYS A 132 -5.31 19.27 -4.56
C LYS A 132 -6.10 19.86 -5.75
N LYS A 133 -7.20 19.26 -6.22
CA LYS A 133 -7.97 19.78 -7.36
C LYS A 133 -8.92 20.94 -7.01
N ARG A 134 -9.11 21.30 -5.73
CA ARG A 134 -9.74 22.58 -5.36
C ARG A 134 -8.74 23.53 -4.68
N ILE A 135 -8.30 24.50 -5.47
CA ILE A 135 -8.04 25.91 -5.12
C ILE A 135 -6.88 26.19 -4.13
N ASN A 136 -5.80 26.74 -4.69
CA ASN A 136 -4.88 27.74 -4.13
C ASN A 136 -4.64 27.76 -2.61
N SER A 137 -3.58 27.07 -2.15
CA SER A 137 -2.53 27.74 -1.35
C SER A 137 -1.28 26.85 -1.28
N ARG A 138 -0.20 27.33 -1.92
CA ARG A 138 1.15 26.80 -1.75
C ARG A 138 1.57 27.04 -0.29
N THR A 139 1.59 26.01 0.57
CA THR A 139 2.59 25.85 1.68
C THR A 139 2.31 24.70 2.66
N HIS A 140 1.19 23.97 2.61
CA HIS A 140 0.90 22.96 3.65
C HIS A 140 1.17 21.50 3.27
N PHE A 141 1.27 21.16 1.98
CA PHE A 141 1.58 19.78 1.57
C PHE A 141 3.04 19.39 1.82
N HIS A 142 3.98 20.35 1.79
CA HIS A 142 5.40 20.06 2.02
C HIS A 142 5.73 19.75 3.49
N LYS A 143 4.88 20.11 4.48
CA LYS A 143 5.14 19.75 5.89
C LYS A 143 4.83 18.30 6.24
N ALA A 144 3.92 17.63 5.53
CA ALA A 144 3.73 16.19 5.66
C ALA A 144 4.70 15.39 4.77
N THR A 145 5.34 16.05 3.80
CA THR A 145 6.30 15.41 2.89
C THR A 145 7.76 15.61 3.33
N SER A 146 8.08 16.58 4.20
CA SER A 146 9.45 16.88 4.64
C SER A 146 9.93 16.11 5.88
N MET A 147 9.15 15.13 6.38
CA MET A 147 9.67 14.10 7.30
C MET A 147 9.94 12.76 6.57
N ASN A 148 10.03 12.78 5.24
CA ASN A 148 10.44 11.63 4.43
C ASN A 148 11.97 11.53 4.28
N GLY A 149 12.72 11.95 5.30
CA GLY A 149 14.18 11.90 5.29
C GLY A 149 14.78 10.49 5.29
N ASP A 150 14.03 9.45 5.68
CA ASP A 150 14.56 8.07 5.83
C ASP A 150 13.54 6.96 5.54
N PHE A 151 12.66 7.11 4.55
CA PHE A 151 11.73 6.02 4.18
C PHE A 151 11.61 5.86 2.67
N GLN A 152 12.66 5.31 2.06
CA GLN A 152 12.50 4.54 0.83
C GLN A 152 11.95 3.16 1.20
N ASN A 153 10.64 2.96 1.01
CA ASN A 153 10.02 1.68 0.66
C ASN A 153 8.62 2.00 0.15
N LYS A 154 8.53 2.13 -1.18
CA LYS A 154 7.32 2.47 -1.94
C LYS A 154 6.50 1.19 -2.23
N ASP A 155 5.21 1.28 -1.94
CA ASP A 155 4.10 0.79 -2.77
C ASP A 155 3.92 -0.72 -3.09
N GLU A 156 4.12 -1.65 -2.15
CA GLU A 156 3.81 -3.09 -2.39
C GLU A 156 2.76 -3.73 -1.46
N LEU A 157 2.19 -2.99 -0.50
CA LEU A 157 1.54 -3.58 0.68
C LEU A 157 0.03 -3.85 0.60
N VAL A 158 -0.66 -3.52 -0.50
CA VAL A 158 -2.13 -3.71 -0.61
C VAL A 158 -2.50 -4.84 -1.60
N ALA A 159 -1.53 -5.45 -2.28
CA ALA A 159 -1.83 -6.21 -3.49
C ALA A 159 -2.16 -7.71 -3.27
N GLU A 160 -1.62 -8.41 -2.28
CA GLU A 160 -1.46 -9.87 -2.43
C GLU A 160 -2.75 -10.71 -2.59
N LYS A 161 -3.89 -10.31 -2.03
CA LYS A 161 -5.16 -11.05 -2.17
C LYS A 161 -6.06 -10.53 -3.31
N TYR A 162 -5.92 -9.26 -3.68
CA TYR A 162 -6.62 -8.66 -4.82
C TYR A 162 -5.85 -8.80 -6.14
N ARG A 163 -4.56 -9.15 -6.11
CA ARG A 163 -3.68 -9.18 -7.28
C ARG A 163 -4.00 -10.31 -8.26
N VAL A 164 -4.41 -11.50 -7.82
CA VAL A 164 -4.69 -12.60 -8.77
C VAL A 164 -5.94 -12.31 -9.62
N GLU A 165 -7.01 -11.84 -8.99
CA GLU A 165 -8.25 -11.45 -9.70
C GLU A 165 -8.05 -10.15 -10.50
N SER A 166 -7.35 -9.17 -9.94
CA SER A 166 -7.05 -7.91 -10.64
C SER A 166 -6.09 -8.11 -11.80
N GLU A 167 -5.08 -8.97 -11.70
CA GLU A 167 -4.11 -9.24 -12.77
C GLU A 167 -4.77 -10.01 -13.92
N ALA A 168 -5.71 -10.92 -13.62
CA ALA A 168 -6.53 -11.55 -14.67
C ALA A 168 -7.42 -10.53 -15.40
N ILE A 169 -8.11 -9.64 -14.66
CA ILE A 169 -8.95 -8.58 -15.25
C ILE A 169 -8.11 -7.57 -16.05
N ILE A 170 -6.97 -7.16 -15.52
CA ILE A 170 -6.01 -6.26 -16.19
C ILE A 170 -5.49 -6.92 -17.47
N ASN A 171 -5.10 -8.19 -17.42
CA ASN A 171 -4.62 -8.90 -18.60
C ASN A 171 -5.71 -9.05 -19.67
N ILE A 172 -6.95 -9.38 -19.28
CA ILE A 172 -8.09 -9.43 -20.21
C ILE A 172 -8.32 -8.05 -20.84
N TRP A 173 -8.29 -6.99 -20.04
CA TRP A 173 -8.47 -5.62 -20.54
C TRP A 173 -7.37 -5.20 -21.52
N ILE A 174 -6.11 -5.50 -21.21
CA ILE A 174 -4.95 -5.25 -22.08
C ILE A 174 -5.11 -5.96 -23.42
N GLU A 175 -5.50 -7.24 -23.40
CA GLU A 175 -5.66 -8.03 -24.61
C GLU A 175 -6.87 -7.62 -25.47
N GLN A 176 -7.87 -6.96 -24.89
CA GLN A 176 -9.08 -6.54 -25.60
C GLN A 176 -9.05 -5.08 -26.09
N ASN A 177 -8.40 -4.17 -25.35
CA ASN A 177 -8.56 -2.72 -25.56
C ASN A 177 -7.28 -1.99 -26.03
N LEU A 178 -6.13 -2.65 -25.99
CA LEU A 178 -4.86 -2.06 -26.39
C LEU A 178 -4.35 -2.62 -27.72
N ASN A 179 -3.70 -1.76 -28.51
CA ASN A 179 -3.00 -2.16 -29.73
C ASN A 179 -1.66 -2.82 -29.39
N GLU A 180 -1.03 -3.52 -30.34
CA GLU A 180 0.18 -4.32 -30.07
C GLU A 180 1.32 -3.55 -29.38
N SER A 181 1.60 -2.31 -29.83
CA SER A 181 2.58 -1.43 -29.20
C SER A 181 2.18 -1.00 -27.78
N GLU A 182 0.89 -0.75 -27.54
CA GLU A 182 0.37 -0.37 -26.24
C GLU A 182 0.37 -1.55 -25.26
N ARG A 183 0.13 -2.78 -25.74
CA ARG A 183 0.19 -4.01 -24.94
C ARG A 183 1.60 -4.27 -24.42
N LYS A 184 2.62 -4.11 -25.27
CA LYS A 184 4.02 -4.31 -24.87
C LYS A 184 4.39 -3.36 -23.73
N VAL A 185 4.03 -2.07 -23.86
CA VAL A 185 4.24 -1.08 -22.81
C VAL A 185 3.42 -1.36 -21.55
N ALA A 186 2.15 -1.74 -21.68
CA ALA A 186 1.32 -2.05 -20.52
C ALA A 186 1.83 -3.27 -19.74
N LYS A 187 2.28 -4.33 -20.44
CA LYS A 187 2.90 -5.50 -19.82
C LYS A 187 4.23 -5.16 -19.15
N LEU A 188 5.04 -4.30 -19.78
CA LEU A 188 6.30 -3.80 -19.22
C LEU A 188 6.06 -3.03 -17.90
N LEU A 189 5.06 -2.14 -17.89
CA LEU A 189 4.66 -1.33 -16.72
C LEU A 189 4.12 -2.17 -15.57
N ILE A 190 3.46 -3.31 -15.86
CA ILE A 190 2.92 -4.23 -14.84
C ILE A 190 4.01 -5.14 -14.29
N ARG A 191 4.92 -5.60 -15.17
CA ARG A 191 5.98 -6.55 -14.82
C ARG A 191 7.06 -5.90 -13.95
N ASP A 192 7.43 -4.65 -14.24
CA ASP A 192 8.50 -3.95 -13.55
C ASP A 192 7.99 -2.66 -12.89
N CYS A 193 7.95 -2.63 -11.56
CA CYS A 193 7.53 -1.43 -10.79
C CYS A 193 8.52 -0.24 -10.88
N LYS A 194 9.54 -0.34 -11.73
CA LYS A 194 10.62 0.65 -11.93
C LYS A 194 10.84 1.02 -13.39
N THR A 195 9.90 0.70 -14.29
CA THR A 195 10.03 1.05 -15.71
C THR A 195 10.22 2.56 -15.90
N THR A 196 11.29 2.95 -16.56
CA THR A 196 11.59 4.32 -16.95
C THR A 196 11.09 4.62 -18.35
N LEU A 197 11.00 5.91 -18.70
CA LEU A 197 10.64 6.30 -20.06
C LEU A 197 11.68 5.84 -21.10
N ASP A 198 12.91 5.57 -20.68
CA ASP A 198 13.97 5.05 -21.55
C ASP A 198 13.73 3.58 -21.88
N ASP A 199 13.33 2.78 -20.89
CA ASP A 199 12.99 1.37 -21.09
C ASP A 199 11.80 1.21 -22.06
N VAL A 200 10.83 2.13 -21.98
CA VAL A 200 9.71 2.20 -22.93
C VAL A 200 10.17 2.62 -24.33
N CYS A 201 11.16 3.51 -24.43
CA CYS A 201 11.74 3.89 -25.72
C CYS A 201 12.52 2.73 -26.34
N GLU A 202 13.26 1.97 -25.55
CA GLU A 202 14.03 0.81 -26.00
C GLU A 202 13.10 -0.31 -26.49
N GLU A 203 12.07 -0.64 -25.70
CA GLU A 203 11.08 -1.68 -26.03
C GLU A 203 10.27 -1.37 -27.30
N LEU A 204 9.97 -0.10 -27.55
CA LEU A 204 9.23 0.34 -28.73
C LEU A 204 10.11 0.86 -29.87
N SER A 205 11.45 0.79 -29.73
CA SER A 205 12.40 1.39 -30.68
C SER A 205 12.09 2.86 -31.01
N LEU A 206 11.63 3.64 -30.01
CA LEU A 206 11.29 5.05 -30.15
C LEU A 206 12.52 5.93 -29.90
N LYS A 207 12.71 6.93 -30.74
CA LYS A 207 13.85 7.86 -30.65
C LYS A 207 13.66 8.96 -29.60
N TYR A 208 12.41 9.24 -29.21
CA TYR A 208 12.08 10.40 -28.37
C TYR A 208 11.22 10.03 -27.16
N ARG A 209 11.66 10.42 -25.96
CA ARG A 209 10.91 10.26 -24.70
C ARG A 209 9.49 10.84 -24.73
N GLN A 210 9.26 11.89 -25.52
CA GLN A 210 7.92 12.48 -25.68
C GLN A 210 6.94 11.52 -26.37
N GLN A 211 7.41 10.65 -27.27
CA GLN A 211 6.58 9.65 -27.93
C GLN A 211 6.18 8.55 -26.94
N ALA A 212 7.12 8.06 -26.12
CA ALA A 212 6.84 7.13 -25.02
C ALA A 212 5.82 7.71 -24.03
N LYS A 213 5.95 8.98 -23.66
CA LYS A 213 5.00 9.68 -22.79
C LYS A 213 3.57 9.71 -23.37
N ARG A 214 3.43 10.01 -24.67
CA ARG A 214 2.12 10.01 -25.36
C ARG A 214 1.47 8.63 -25.38
N VAL A 215 2.24 7.57 -25.53
CA VAL A 215 1.72 6.19 -25.49
C VAL A 215 1.22 5.84 -24.09
N ILE A 216 1.96 6.21 -23.05
CA ILE A 216 1.54 6.00 -21.66
C ILE A 216 0.29 6.81 -21.33
N GLU A 217 0.23 8.08 -21.74
CA GLU A 217 -0.96 8.94 -21.55
C GLU A 217 -2.19 8.34 -22.23
N LYS A 218 -2.06 7.82 -23.46
CA LYS A 218 -3.15 7.11 -24.15
C LYS A 218 -3.64 5.86 -23.41
N ILE A 219 -2.72 5.06 -22.85
CA ILE A 219 -3.08 3.88 -22.04
C ILE A 219 -3.82 4.31 -20.77
N GLN A 220 -3.36 5.38 -20.11
CA GLN A 220 -4.01 5.94 -18.91
C GLN A 220 -5.41 6.50 -19.19
N ASP A 221 -5.59 7.18 -20.32
CA ASP A 221 -6.89 7.70 -20.74
C ASP A 221 -7.87 6.55 -21.04
N LYS A 222 -7.43 5.52 -21.76
CA LYS A 222 -8.23 4.31 -22.03
C LYS A 222 -8.61 3.58 -20.75
N TRP A 223 -7.68 3.45 -19.80
CA TRP A 223 -7.92 2.83 -18.50
C TRP A 223 -8.91 3.62 -17.65
N SER A 224 -8.78 4.95 -17.64
CA SER A 224 -9.66 5.85 -16.90
C SER A 224 -11.09 5.79 -17.43
N ASN A 225 -11.28 5.65 -18.75
CA ASN A 225 -12.60 5.48 -19.37
C ASN A 225 -13.24 4.12 -19.09
N PHE A 226 -12.44 3.08 -18.79
CA PHE A 226 -12.94 1.77 -18.40
C PHE A 226 -13.48 1.75 -16.96
N ASN A 227 -12.80 2.43 -16.02
CA ASN A 227 -13.18 2.49 -14.60
C ASN A 227 -14.37 3.43 -14.28
N ILE A 228 -14.88 4.16 -15.27
CA ILE A 228 -16.02 5.10 -15.11
C ILE A 228 -17.34 4.47 -15.63
N ARG A 229 -17.29 3.26 -16.18
CA ARG A 229 -18.47 2.44 -16.52
C ARG A 229 -18.71 1.37 -15.48
#